data_AF-A0A956KQV8-F1
#
_entry.id   AF-A0A956KQV8-F1
#
_cell.length_a   1.000
_cell.length_b   1.000
_cell.length_c   1.000
_cell.angle_alpha   90.00
_cell.angle_beta   90.00
_cell.angle_gamma   90.00
#
_symmetry.space_group_name_H-M   'P 1'
#
loop_
_entity.id
_entity.type
_entity.pdbx_description
1 polymer ?
#
loop_
_entity_poly.entity_id
_entity_poly.type
_entity_poly.pdbx_seq_one_letter_code
_entity_poly.pdbx_strand_id
1 'polypeptide(L)'
;ASVLQNFADQLYRADVPQNFRTQEQVWAYCDALADQAQPVQDEALGAYTYCIERSTEYQFFNEFSRLCEEEMQQRDAEKYPATNEMFGVSIYTASRIEKVGVLEDPLGGRKNPVKQGEKKDEAKKEEAKED
;
A
#
# COMPACT_ATOMS: atom_id res chain seq x y z
N ALA A 1 -2.92 -3.00 10.26
CA ALA A 1 -3.85 -1.85 10.29
C ALA A 1 -5.30 -2.33 10.35
N SER A 2 -5.81 -3.06 9.35
CA SER A 2 -7.22 -3.52 9.29
C SER A 2 -7.70 -4.34 10.50
N VAL A 3 -6.87 -5.23 11.04
CA VAL A 3 -7.23 -6.02 12.25
C VAL A 3 -7.39 -5.13 13.48
N LEU A 4 -6.43 -4.24 13.73
CA LEU A 4 -6.48 -3.27 14.84
C LEU A 4 -7.71 -2.37 14.68
N GLN A 5 -7.96 -1.94 13.45
CA GLN A 5 -9.09 -1.10 13.16
C GLN A 5 -10.42 -1.82 13.42
N ASN A 6 -10.56 -3.05 12.95
CA ASN A 6 -11.73 -3.88 13.19
C ASN A 6 -11.96 -4.14 14.69
N PHE A 7 -10.88 -4.30 15.46
CA PHE A 7 -10.97 -4.47 16.90
C PHE A 7 -11.49 -3.21 17.61
N ALA A 8 -10.95 -2.03 17.29
CA ALA A 8 -11.46 -0.77 17.83
C ALA A 8 -12.94 -0.57 17.46
N ASP A 9 -13.28 -0.86 16.21
CA ASP A 9 -14.64 -0.83 15.67
C ASP A 9 -15.61 -1.79 16.39
N GLN A 10 -15.14 -2.93 16.90
CA GLN A 10 -15.94 -3.84 17.72
C GLN A 10 -16.19 -3.28 19.12
N LEU A 11 -15.20 -2.60 19.71
CA LEU A 11 -15.35 -1.98 21.03
C LEU A 11 -16.39 -0.84 20.99
N TYR A 12 -16.37 0.00 19.95
CA TYR A 12 -17.39 1.05 19.79
C TYR A 12 -18.81 0.51 19.52
N ARG A 13 -18.92 -0.71 18.99
CA ARG A 13 -20.20 -1.36 18.67
C ARG A 13 -20.62 -2.41 19.69
N ALA A 14 -19.89 -2.56 20.80
CA ALA A 14 -20.20 -3.58 21.79
C ALA A 14 -21.55 -3.28 22.45
N ASP A 15 -22.37 -4.33 22.62
CA ASP A 15 -23.68 -4.21 23.24
C ASP A 15 -23.58 -3.83 24.72
N VAL A 16 -24.48 -2.96 25.15
CA VAL A 16 -24.57 -2.54 26.55
C VAL A 16 -25.25 -3.65 27.37
N PRO A 17 -24.66 -4.09 28.49
CA PRO A 17 -25.26 -5.08 29.37
C PRO A 17 -26.66 -4.69 29.87
N GLN A 18 -27.63 -5.62 29.79
CA GLN A 18 -29.03 -5.36 30.17
C GLN A 18 -29.27 -5.18 31.68
N ASN A 19 -28.27 -5.46 32.51
CA ASN A 19 -28.34 -5.28 33.96
C ASN A 19 -28.14 -3.82 34.39
N PHE A 20 -27.72 -2.91 33.50
CA PHE A 20 -27.64 -1.48 33.78
C PHE A 20 -29.04 -0.87 33.89
N ARG A 21 -29.26 -0.11 34.96
CA ARG A 21 -30.58 0.46 35.27
C ARG A 21 -30.66 1.97 35.08
N THR A 22 -29.51 2.65 35.06
CA THR A 22 -29.42 4.10 34.93
C THR A 22 -28.66 4.49 33.68
N GLN A 23 -29.02 5.64 33.11
CA GLN A 23 -28.35 6.19 31.94
C GLN A 23 -26.86 6.46 32.20
N GLU A 24 -26.50 6.87 33.42
CA GLU A 24 -25.11 7.12 33.82
C GLU A 24 -24.24 5.86 33.75
N GLN A 25 -24.78 4.69 34.09
CA GLN A 25 -24.05 3.42 33.97
C GLN A 25 -23.77 3.07 32.51
N VAL A 26 -24.74 3.34 31.63
CA VAL A 26 -24.60 3.12 30.19
C VAL A 26 -23.52 4.04 29.62
N TRP A 27 -23.57 5.33 29.96
CA TRP A 27 -22.55 6.29 29.52
C TRP A 27 -21.16 5.95 30.05
N ALA A 28 -21.03 5.65 31.34
CA ALA A 28 -19.74 5.27 31.92
C ALA A 28 -19.15 4.00 31.26
N TYR A 29 -20.00 3.05 30.85
CA TYR A 29 -19.56 1.87 30.11
C TYR A 29 -19.11 2.22 28.69
N CYS A 30 -19.89 3.01 27.95
CA CYS A 30 -19.53 3.45 26.61
C CYS A 30 -18.24 4.28 26.61
N ASP A 31 -18.07 5.19 27.58
CA ASP A 31 -16.86 5.99 27.76
C ASP A 31 -15.65 5.09 28.06
N ALA A 32 -15.79 4.13 28.98
CA ALA A 32 -14.71 3.20 29.29
C ALA A 32 -14.29 2.34 28.08
N LEU A 33 -15.24 1.93 27.23
CA LEU A 33 -14.92 1.23 25.99
C LEU A 33 -14.25 2.15 24.96
N ALA A 34 -14.73 3.38 24.84
CA ALA A 34 -14.14 4.37 23.94
C ALA A 34 -12.69 4.69 24.33
N ASP A 35 -12.41 4.87 25.62
CA ASP A 35 -11.06 5.11 26.15
C ASP A 35 -10.09 3.97 25.81
N GLN A 36 -10.58 2.72 25.79
CA GLN A 36 -9.77 1.55 25.41
C GLN A 36 -9.64 1.37 23.89
N ALA A 37 -10.67 1.76 23.13
CA ALA A 37 -10.69 1.65 21.69
C ALA A 37 -9.80 2.71 21.01
N GLN A 38 -9.77 3.92 21.57
CA GLN A 38 -9.03 5.06 21.05
C GLN A 38 -7.56 4.76 20.74
N PRO A 39 -6.74 4.23 21.68
CA PRO A 39 -5.33 3.96 21.40
C PRO A 39 -5.12 2.90 20.29
N VAL A 40 -6.02 1.92 20.18
CA VAL A 40 -5.95 0.90 19.13
C VAL A 40 -6.31 1.49 17.77
N GLN A 41 -7.32 2.38 17.74
CA GLN A 41 -7.66 3.14 16.54
C GLN A 41 -6.51 4.05 16.12
N ASP A 42 -5.88 4.76 17.06
CA ASP A 42 -4.75 5.64 16.76
C ASP A 42 -3.55 4.86 16.20
N GLU A 43 -3.27 3.66 16.71
CA GLU A 43 -2.25 2.77 16.16
C GLU A 43 -2.60 2.33 14.72
N ALA A 44 -3.87 2.00 14.45
CA ALA A 44 -4.34 1.66 13.12
C ALA A 44 -4.19 2.85 12.14
N LEU A 45 -4.59 4.05 12.56
CA LEU A 45 -4.45 5.29 11.78
C LEU A 45 -2.98 5.61 11.50
N GLY A 46 -2.10 5.42 12.48
CA GLY A 46 -0.65 5.57 12.29
C GLY A 46 -0.10 4.62 11.24
N ALA A 47 -0.52 3.36 11.27
CA ALA A 47 -0.12 2.36 10.28
C ALA A 47 -0.64 2.67 8.86
N TYR A 48 -1.89 3.15 8.73
CA TYR A 48 -2.44 3.59 7.44
C TYR A 48 -1.73 4.84 6.91
N THR A 49 -1.45 5.81 7.77
CA THR A 49 -0.70 7.01 7.39
C THR A 49 0.68 6.65 6.87
N TYR A 50 1.40 5.78 7.58
CA TYR A 50 2.70 5.28 7.13
C TYR A 50 2.63 4.57 5.77
N CYS A 51 1.60 3.74 5.54
CA CYS A 51 1.35 3.07 4.26
C CYS A 51 1.21 4.08 3.10
N ILE A 52 0.37 5.10 3.28
CA ILE A 52 0.12 6.14 2.28
C ILE A 52 1.39 6.97 2.04
N GLU A 53 2.07 7.42 3.09
CA GLU A 53 3.30 8.22 2.99
C GLU A 53 4.41 7.47 2.23
N ARG A 54 4.63 6.18 2.53
CA ARG A 54 5.65 5.40 1.82
C ARG A 54 5.26 5.08 0.38
N SER A 55 3.98 4.81 0.13
CA SER A 55 3.50 4.58 -1.24
C SER A 55 3.66 5.82 -2.12
N THR A 56 3.42 7.01 -1.56
CA THR A 56 3.61 8.29 -2.26
C THR A 56 5.08 8.66 -2.43
N GLU A 57 5.92 8.44 -1.43
CA GLU A 57 7.37 8.68 -1.50
C GLU A 57 8.04 7.84 -2.60
N TYR A 58 7.69 6.55 -2.69
CA TYR A 58 8.27 5.64 -3.68
C TYR A 58 7.46 5.52 -4.98
N GLN A 59 6.35 6.26 -5.11
CA GLN A 59 5.44 6.21 -6.26
C GLN A 59 4.97 4.79 -6.59
N PHE A 60 4.76 3.97 -5.55
CA PHE A 60 4.41 2.57 -5.69
C PHE A 60 3.02 2.32 -5.12
N PHE A 61 2.04 2.30 -6.02
CA PHE A 61 0.62 2.13 -5.68
C PHE A 61 0.15 0.73 -6.04
N ASN A 62 0.16 -0.17 -5.06
CA ASN A 62 -0.33 -1.53 -5.19
C ASN A 62 -1.70 -1.69 -4.50
N GLU A 63 -2.21 -2.91 -4.45
CA GLU A 63 -3.50 -3.19 -3.80
C GLU A 63 -3.51 -2.80 -2.31
N PHE A 64 -2.38 -2.97 -1.61
CA PHE A 64 -2.29 -2.61 -0.20
C PHE A 64 -2.35 -1.10 0.02
N SER A 65 -1.66 -0.29 -0.79
CA SER A 65 -1.73 1.17 -0.67
C SER A 65 -3.13 1.69 -1.00
N ARG A 66 -3.83 1.08 -1.98
CA ARG A 66 -5.22 1.41 -2.29
C ARG A 66 -6.17 1.07 -1.14
N LEU A 67 -6.00 -0.10 -0.52
CA LEU A 67 -6.76 -0.46 0.67
C LEU A 67 -6.53 0.54 1.81
N CYS A 68 -5.28 0.97 2.03
CA CYS A 68 -4.97 2.01 3.01
C CYS A 68 -5.70 3.34 2.71
N GLU A 69 -5.76 3.77 1.44
CA GLU A 69 -6.49 4.97 1.02
C GLU A 69 -8.01 4.84 1.20
N GLU A 70 -8.60 3.69 0.84
CA GLU A 70 -10.04 3.41 0.99
C GLU A 70 -10.48 3.39 2.45
N GLU A 71 -9.70 2.77 3.33
CA GLU A 71 -9.96 2.73 4.77
C GLU A 71 -9.85 4.12 5.40
N MET A 72 -8.89 4.94 4.97
CA MET A 72 -8.75 6.32 5.46
C MET A 72 -9.85 7.24 4.93
N GLN A 73 -10.30 7.07 3.68
CA GLN A 73 -11.44 7.81 3.12
C GLN A 73 -12.73 7.60 3.91
N GLN A 74 -13.00 6.37 4.35
CA GLN A 74 -14.19 6.07 5.14
C GLN A 74 -14.19 6.78 6.50
N ARG A 75 -13.01 7.18 7.00
CA ARG A 75 -12.83 7.76 8.33
C ARG A 75 -12.70 9.28 8.29
N ASP A 76 -11.92 9.77 7.34
CA ASP A 76 -11.64 11.19 7.17
C ASP A 76 -11.53 11.51 5.68
N ALA A 77 -12.71 11.64 5.05
CA ALA A 77 -12.84 11.95 3.63
C ALA A 77 -12.35 13.36 3.28
N GLU A 78 -12.30 14.28 4.25
CA GLU A 78 -11.82 15.64 4.04
C GLU A 78 -10.29 15.66 3.90
N LYS A 79 -9.60 14.93 4.77
CA LYS A 79 -8.14 14.83 4.73
C LYS A 79 -7.64 13.85 3.67
N TYR A 80 -8.37 12.76 3.42
CA TYR A 80 -8.02 11.74 2.44
C TYR A 80 -9.13 11.65 1.39
N PRO A 81 -9.07 12.44 0.30
CA PRO A 81 -10.09 12.39 -0.74
C PRO A 81 -10.02 11.12 -1.58
N ALA A 82 -11.14 10.78 -2.23
CA ALA A 82 -11.24 9.68 -3.18
C ALA A 82 -10.37 9.88 -4.43
N THR A 83 -9.12 9.42 -4.36
CA THR A 83 -8.16 9.43 -5.47
C THR A 83 -8.67 8.68 -6.70
N ASN A 84 -9.38 7.57 -6.48
CA ASN A 84 -10.02 6.79 -7.55
C ASN A 84 -11.04 7.60 -8.35
N GLU A 85 -11.81 8.48 -7.69
CA GLU A 85 -12.78 9.35 -8.35
C GLU A 85 -12.11 10.58 -8.99
N MET A 86 -11.03 11.09 -8.37
CA MET A 86 -10.30 12.25 -8.89
C MET A 86 -9.46 11.94 -10.13
N PHE A 87 -8.76 10.81 -10.13
CA PHE A 87 -7.80 10.47 -11.18
C PHE A 87 -8.29 9.36 -12.11
N GLY A 88 -9.34 8.64 -11.72
CA GLY A 88 -9.88 7.51 -12.47
C GLY A 88 -8.98 6.29 -12.40
N VAL A 89 -9.57 5.11 -12.29
CA VAL A 89 -8.84 3.85 -12.44
C VAL A 89 -8.98 3.40 -13.88
N SER A 90 -7.87 3.32 -14.61
CA SER A 90 -7.91 2.86 -15.99
C SER A 90 -8.36 1.39 -16.03
N ILE A 91 -9.47 1.12 -16.70
CA ILE A 91 -10.03 -0.24 -16.90
C ILE A 91 -9.19 -1.06 -17.90
N TYR A 92 -8.47 -0.39 -18.80
CA TYR A 92 -7.76 -1.04 -19.92
C TYR A 92 -6.28 -1.33 -19.63
N THR A 93 -5.67 -0.63 -18.67
CA THR A 93 -4.25 -0.78 -18.33
C THR A 93 -4.04 -0.76 -16.82
N ALA A 94 -3.55 -1.87 -16.27
CA ALA A 94 -3.12 -1.89 -14.88
C ALA A 94 -1.91 -0.95 -14.70
N SER A 95 -1.87 -0.20 -13.60
CA SER A 95 -0.67 0.53 -13.16
C SER A 95 0.39 -0.48 -12.72
N ARG A 96 1.18 -0.97 -13.67
CA ARG A 96 2.32 -1.85 -13.42
C ARG A 96 3.58 -1.19 -13.94
N ILE A 97 4.70 -1.46 -13.27
CA ILE A 97 6.02 -1.12 -13.79
C ILE A 97 6.25 -2.02 -15.00
N GLU A 98 5.90 -1.52 -16.19
CA GLU A 98 6.23 -2.19 -17.42
C GLU A 98 7.74 -2.04 -17.61
N LYS A 99 8.47 -3.16 -17.52
CA LYS A 99 9.88 -3.20 -17.91
C LYS A 99 9.93 -3.12 -19.43
N VAL A 100 9.79 -1.90 -19.94
CA VAL A 100 10.04 -1.63 -21.35
C VAL A 100 11.53 -1.91 -21.58
N GLY A 101 11.83 -2.90 -22.42
CA GLY A 101 13.20 -3.11 -22.86
C GLY A 101 13.74 -1.82 -23.48
N VAL A 102 15.07 -1.64 -23.48
CA VAL A 102 15.68 -0.57 -24.29
C VAL A 102 15.18 -0.76 -25.71
N LEU A 103 14.52 0.26 -26.26
CA LEU A 103 14.09 0.24 -27.65
C LEU A 103 15.36 0.15 -28.49
N GLU A 104 15.69 -1.05 -28.95
CA GLU A 104 16.80 -1.23 -29.88
C GLU A 104 16.40 -0.51 -31.18
N ASP A 105 17.29 0.35 -31.66
CA ASP A 105 17.12 1.22 -32.81
C ASP A 105 16.37 0.51 -33.95
N PRO A 106 15.23 1.03 -34.48
CA PRO A 106 14.38 0.34 -35.45
C PRO A 106 15.09 -0.05 -36.76
N LEU A 107 16.28 0.50 -37.01
CA LEU A 107 17.15 0.18 -38.14
C LEU A 107 18.23 -0.88 -37.83
N GLY A 108 18.15 -1.55 -36.67
CA GLY A 108 19.00 -2.71 -36.34
C GLY A 108 20.49 -2.41 -36.22
N GLY A 109 20.85 -1.19 -35.78
CA GLY A 109 22.11 -0.59 -36.19
C GLY A 109 23.06 -0.06 -35.13
N ARG A 110 22.85 -0.21 -33.82
CA ARG A 110 23.90 0.12 -32.81
C ARG A 110 23.90 -0.88 -31.67
N LYS A 111 24.68 -1.95 -31.83
CA LYS A 111 24.97 -2.91 -30.76
C LYS A 111 25.71 -2.19 -29.63
N ASN A 112 25.25 -2.41 -28.39
CA ASN A 112 25.91 -1.89 -27.20
C ASN A 112 27.39 -2.34 -27.18
N PRO A 113 28.38 -1.42 -27.12
CA PRO A 113 29.80 -1.78 -27.19
C PRO A 113 30.25 -2.67 -26.03
N VAL A 114 29.54 -2.64 -24.90
CA VAL A 114 29.80 -3.47 -23.72
C VAL A 114 29.58 -4.97 -23.99
N LYS A 115 28.49 -5.34 -24.70
CA LYS A 115 28.21 -6.75 -25.06
C LYS A 115 29.21 -7.33 -26.06
N GLN A 116 29.94 -6.47 -26.78
CA GLN A 116 30.96 -6.90 -27.74
C GLN A 116 32.29 -7.24 -27.04
N GLY A 117 32.56 -6.64 -25.87
CA GLY A 117 33.68 -6.98 -25.01
C GLY A 117 33.50 -8.35 -24.37
N GLU A 118 32.34 -8.59 -23.75
CA GLU A 118 32.04 -9.86 -23.07
C GLU A 118 32.11 -11.06 -24.02
N LYS A 119 31.53 -10.96 -25.23
CA LYS A 119 31.62 -12.04 -26.22
C LYS A 119 33.04 -12.32 -26.72
N LYS A 120 33.92 -11.31 -26.74
CA LYS A 120 35.32 -11.49 -27.13
C LYS A 120 36.13 -12.16 -26.01
N ASP A 121 35.81 -11.84 -24.77
CA ASP A 121 36.48 -12.41 -23.59
C ASP A 121 36.02 -13.84 -23.30
N GLU A 122 34.77 -14.18 -23.60
CA GLU A 122 34.25 -15.56 -23.56
C GLU A 122 34.87 -16.42 -24.67
N ALA A 123 34.92 -15.93 -25.91
CA ALA A 123 35.55 -16.65 -27.02
C ALA A 123 37.05 -16.92 -26.78
N LYS A 124 37.77 -15.95 -26.19
CA LYS A 124 39.18 -16.15 -25.79
C LYS A 124 39.37 -17.16 -24.66
N LYS A 125 38.37 -17.33 -23.79
CA LYS A 125 38.43 -18.31 -22.68
C LYS A 125 38.08 -19.73 -23.13
N GLU A 126 37.28 -19.87 -24.19
CA GLU A 126 37.00 -21.17 -24.81
C GLU A 126 38.21 -21.66 -25.62
N GLU A 127 38.86 -20.80 -26.40
CA GLU A 127 40.08 -21.16 -27.15
C GLU A 127 41.26 -21.52 -26.23
N ALA A 128 41.37 -20.92 -25.04
CA ALA A 128 42.44 -21.23 -24.08
C ALA A 128 42.22 -22.50 -23.24
N LYS A 129 41.11 -23.23 -23.44
CA LYS A 129 40.80 -24.48 -22.75
C LYS A 129 40.93 -25.72 -23.64
N GLU A 130 41.22 -25.55 -24.93
CA GLU A 130 41.36 -26.64 -25.91
C GLU A 130 42.82 -26.95 -26.29
N ASP A 131 43.80 -26.27 -25.67
CA ASP A 131 45.24 -26.60 -25.70
C ASP A 131 45.73 -27.20 -24.37
#